data_AF-A0A286DU50-F1
#
_entry.id   AF-A0A286DU50-F1
#
_cell.length_a   1.000
_cell.length_b   1.000
_cell.length_c   1.000
_cell.angle_alpha   90.00
_cell.angle_beta   90.00
_cell.angle_gamma   90.00
#
_symmetry.space_group_name_H-M   'P 1'
#
loop_
_entity.id
_entity.type
_entity.pdbx_description
1 polymer ?
#
loop_
_entity_poly.entity_id
_entity_poly.type
_entity_poly.pdbx_seq_one_letter_code
_entity_poly.pdbx_strand_id
1 'polypeptide(L)'
;MSEQLPRPRTAAAIAARRQRTQAKVDQVRNAIVDLQHRKAPVTAAAVVRRAGVSRTFLYENADARKLISDASNHGGAVTPERAERRQDAQAEAAWRERALNTEDALKAAHGEIRAQRNRIAQLMGQIRDLETQWTDESMERVTTENTNLKQRVRQLAQDKRTLEERLQAARSNSRFQDRRISQLEAQLLELGVPVRMLSPAANGGDLGRASPVWVTPGPYGCGE
;
A
#
# COMPACT_ATOMS: atom_id res chain seq x y z
N MET A 1 106.47 58.44 24.81
CA MET A 1 105.52 57.80 23.88
C MET A 1 105.13 56.47 24.50
N SER A 2 103.94 56.39 25.09
CA SER A 2 103.45 55.19 25.75
C SER A 2 102.09 54.86 25.16
N GLU A 3 102.02 53.66 24.63
CA GLU A 3 101.07 53.13 23.66
C GLU A 3 99.73 52.81 24.34
N GLN A 4 98.67 53.53 23.95
CA GLN A 4 97.31 53.31 24.43
C GLN A 4 96.72 52.04 23.80
N LEU A 5 96.64 50.95 24.56
CA LEU A 5 95.91 49.73 24.15
C LEU A 5 94.38 49.94 24.34
N PRO A 6 93.53 49.73 23.31
CA PRO A 6 92.09 49.99 23.44
C PRO A 6 91.27 48.74 23.76
N ARG A 7 90.55 48.70 24.90
CA ARG A 7 89.28 47.93 25.10
C ARG A 7 88.36 48.69 26.09
N PRO A 8 87.05 48.84 25.80
CA PRO A 8 86.10 47.72 25.74
C PRO A 8 84.97 47.89 24.70
N ARG A 9 85.17 47.45 23.45
CA ARG A 9 84.13 47.50 22.39
C ARG A 9 83.05 46.41 22.52
N THR A 10 83.32 45.32 23.26
CA THR A 10 82.43 44.16 23.35
C THR A 10 81.36 44.29 24.44
N ALA A 11 81.67 44.86 25.60
CA ALA A 11 80.71 45.03 26.70
C ALA A 11 79.57 46.00 26.33
N ALA A 12 79.91 47.14 25.71
CA ALA A 12 78.93 48.11 25.22
C ALA A 12 78.02 47.52 24.12
N ALA A 13 78.59 46.70 23.22
CA ALA A 13 77.82 46.03 22.17
C ALA A 13 76.84 44.98 22.73
N ILE A 14 77.24 44.22 23.76
CA ILE A 14 76.37 43.26 24.44
C ILE A 14 75.23 43.98 25.17
N ALA A 15 75.52 45.09 25.86
CA ALA A 15 74.51 45.90 26.53
C ALA A 15 73.48 46.49 25.54
N ALA A 16 73.96 47.05 24.41
CA ALA A 16 73.08 47.57 23.36
C ALA A 16 72.19 46.47 22.74
N ARG A 17 72.72 45.25 22.55
CA ARG A 17 71.94 44.10 22.06
C ARG A 17 70.85 43.69 23.05
N ARG A 18 71.14 43.67 24.36
CA ARG A 18 70.15 43.37 25.41
C ARG A 18 69.03 44.41 25.43
N GLN A 19 69.38 45.69 25.35
CA GLN A 19 68.41 46.79 25.35
C GLN A 19 67.49 46.72 24.12
N ARG A 20 68.03 46.40 22.94
CA ARG A 20 67.23 46.23 21.71
C ARG A 20 66.29 45.03 21.77
N THR A 21 66.72 43.92 22.36
CA THR A 21 65.86 42.74 22.59
C THR A 21 64.73 43.09 23.57
N GLN A 22 65.05 43.77 24.67
CA GLN A 22 64.06 44.17 25.67
C GLN A 22 62.99 45.09 25.07
N ALA A 23 63.39 46.10 24.30
CA ALA A 23 62.45 47.00 23.63
C ALA A 23 61.46 46.26 22.71
N LYS A 24 61.91 45.21 22.02
CA LYS A 24 61.02 44.38 21.18
C LYS A 24 60.08 43.50 22.01
N VAL A 25 60.52 43.00 23.17
CA VAL A 25 59.63 42.27 24.10
C VAL A 25 58.57 43.21 24.67
N ASP A 26 58.93 44.45 25.00
CA ASP A 26 57.98 45.46 25.49
C ASP A 26 56.96 45.84 24.41
N GLN A 27 57.37 45.95 23.14
CA GLN A 27 56.47 46.13 22.00
C GLN A 27 55.46 44.98 21.87
N VAL A 28 55.90 43.73 22.06
CA VAL A 28 55.02 42.55 22.06
C VAL A 28 54.01 42.62 23.21
N ARG A 29 54.46 42.98 24.42
CA ARG A 29 53.57 43.14 25.57
C ARG A 29 52.50 44.21 25.32
N ASN A 30 52.89 45.37 24.81
CA ASN A 30 51.95 46.46 24.51
C ASN A 30 50.93 46.04 23.42
N ALA A 31 51.37 45.33 22.38
CA ALA A 31 50.49 44.83 21.34
C ALA A 31 49.47 43.79 21.85
N ILE A 32 49.87 42.96 22.82
CA ILE A 32 48.97 42.01 23.48
C ILE A 32 47.90 42.75 24.29
N VAL A 33 48.29 43.75 25.09
CA VAL A 33 47.36 44.58 25.87
C VAL A 33 46.35 45.28 24.95
N ASP A 34 46.82 45.84 23.82
CA ASP A 34 45.96 46.47 22.81
C ASP A 34 44.96 45.49 22.19
N LEU A 35 45.37 44.25 21.88
CA LEU A 35 44.49 43.22 21.32
C LEU A 35 43.45 42.77 22.34
N GLN A 36 43.84 42.62 23.61
CA GLN A 36 42.93 42.28 24.69
C GLN A 36 41.91 43.39 24.95
N HIS A 37 42.35 44.66 24.98
CA HIS A 37 41.45 45.81 25.14
C HIS A 37 40.40 45.88 24.01
N ARG A 38 40.79 45.54 22.78
CA ARG A 38 39.90 45.50 21.61
C ARG A 38 39.07 44.21 21.50
N LYS A 39 39.18 43.29 22.48
CA LYS A 39 38.58 41.94 22.44
C LYS A 39 38.87 41.16 21.15
N ALA A 40 40.01 41.42 20.53
CA ALA A 40 40.47 40.73 19.33
C ALA A 40 41.24 39.46 19.72
N PRO A 41 41.21 38.39 18.90
CA PRO A 41 41.94 37.17 19.22
C PRO A 41 43.45 37.43 19.24
N VAL A 42 44.09 37.10 20.37
CA VAL A 42 45.54 37.17 20.53
C VAL A 42 46.16 35.98 19.81
N THR A 43 46.59 36.20 18.57
CA THR A 43 47.31 35.19 17.75
C THR A 43 48.69 35.70 17.38
N ALA A 44 49.66 34.80 17.16
CA ALA A 44 51.03 35.19 16.79
C ALA A 44 51.06 36.09 15.54
N ALA A 45 50.21 35.84 14.54
CA ALA A 45 50.10 36.67 13.35
C ALA A 45 49.54 38.08 13.64
N ALA A 46 48.56 38.19 14.55
CA ALA A 46 48.04 39.48 14.97
C ALA A 46 49.08 40.30 15.76
N VAL A 47 49.86 39.63 16.61
CA VAL A 47 50.92 40.26 17.41
C VAL A 47 52.06 40.76 16.54
N VAL A 48 52.52 40.00 15.54
CA VAL A 48 53.52 40.45 14.54
C VAL A 48 53.09 41.76 13.88
N ARG A 49 51.85 41.80 13.37
CA ARG A 49 51.32 42.97 12.66
C ARG A 49 51.17 44.19 13.58
N ARG A 50 50.78 43.98 14.84
CA ARG A 50 50.52 45.07 15.80
C ARG A 50 51.79 45.60 16.47
N ALA A 51 52.72 44.71 16.85
CA ALA A 51 53.97 45.09 17.52
C ALA A 51 55.07 45.56 16.55
N GLY A 52 54.92 45.31 15.24
CA GLY A 52 55.95 45.63 14.25
C GLY A 52 57.22 44.79 14.37
N VAL A 53 57.13 43.63 15.05
CA VAL A 53 58.26 42.69 15.23
C VAL A 53 58.21 41.58 14.18
N SER A 54 59.37 41.12 13.73
CA SER A 54 59.46 39.99 12.80
C SER A 54 58.92 38.70 13.43
N ARG A 55 58.31 37.84 12.61
CA ARG A 55 57.83 36.52 13.05
C ARG A 55 58.95 35.63 13.60
N THR A 56 60.15 35.69 13.01
CA THR A 56 61.33 34.96 13.47
C THR A 56 61.72 35.34 14.91
N PHE A 57 61.70 36.64 15.25
CA PHE A 57 61.95 37.11 16.61
C PHE A 57 60.99 36.51 17.64
N LEU A 58 59.69 36.40 17.31
CA LEU A 58 58.71 35.80 18.21
C LEU A 58 58.97 34.32 18.45
N TYR A 59 59.46 33.57 17.46
CA TYR A 59 59.74 32.15 17.63
C TYR A 59 61.09 31.88 18.31
N GLU A 60 62.11 32.70 18.05
CA GLU A 60 63.42 32.54 18.68
C GLU A 60 63.39 32.93 20.16
N ASN A 61 62.66 33.99 20.52
CA ASN A 61 62.61 34.48 21.88
C ASN A 61 61.58 33.69 22.73
N ALA A 62 62.04 33.02 23.79
CA ALA A 62 61.18 32.22 24.66
C ALA A 62 60.19 33.07 25.46
N ASP A 63 60.58 34.27 25.88
CA ASP A 63 59.74 35.16 26.69
C ASP A 63 58.57 35.72 25.87
N ALA A 64 58.81 36.07 24.60
CA ALA A 64 57.78 36.50 23.67
C ALA A 64 56.75 35.38 23.41
N ARG A 65 57.17 34.12 23.28
CA ARG A 65 56.27 32.97 23.13
C ARG A 65 55.39 32.77 24.35
N LYS A 66 55.99 32.83 25.55
CA LYS A 66 55.26 32.71 26.82
C LYS A 66 54.18 33.79 26.93
N LEU A 67 54.52 35.06 26.67
CA LEU A 67 53.57 36.17 26.71
C LEU A 67 52.36 35.94 25.78
N ILE A 68 52.57 35.43 24.57
CA ILE A 68 51.47 35.16 23.63
C ILE A 68 50.63 34.00 24.13
N SER A 69 51.25 32.89 24.55
CA SER A 69 50.55 31.71 25.07
C SER A 69 49.68 32.06 26.28
N ASP A 70 50.25 32.80 27.25
CA ASP A 70 49.54 33.23 28.44
C ASP A 70 48.36 34.12 28.05
N ALA A 71 48.56 35.09 27.17
CA ALA A 71 47.51 36.01 26.75
C ALA A 71 46.39 35.34 25.92
N SER A 72 46.72 34.36 25.08
CA SER A 72 45.73 33.55 24.34
C SER A 72 44.84 32.74 25.28
N ASN A 73 45.37 32.31 26.43
CA ASN A 73 44.61 31.55 27.42
C ASN A 73 43.69 32.44 28.28
N HIS A 74 44.00 33.74 28.44
CA HIS A 74 43.22 34.68 29.28
C HIS A 74 42.21 35.53 28.49
N GLY A 75 42.35 35.64 27.16
CA GLY A 75 41.44 36.41 26.31
C GLY A 75 40.14 35.65 26.03
N GLY A 76 39.09 35.93 26.81
CA GLY A 76 37.75 35.33 26.71
C GLY A 76 36.99 35.60 25.40
N ALA A 77 37.49 35.06 24.28
CA ALA A 77 36.67 34.71 23.14
C ALA A 77 35.89 33.44 23.49
N VAL A 78 34.65 33.30 22.96
CA VAL A 78 33.90 32.04 23.03
C VAL A 78 34.84 30.93 22.56
N THR A 79 35.28 30.08 23.49
CA THR A 79 36.25 29.03 23.20
C THR A 79 35.68 28.17 22.06
N PRO A 80 36.43 27.87 20.99
CA PRO A 80 35.95 26.99 19.91
C PRO A 80 35.38 25.68 20.48
N GLU A 81 36.01 25.17 21.55
CA GLU A 81 35.56 24.01 22.32
C GLU A 81 34.12 24.12 22.87
N ARG A 82 33.66 25.32 23.26
CA ARG A 82 32.28 25.53 23.74
C ARG A 82 31.27 25.60 22.59
N ALA A 83 31.70 26.04 21.42
CA ALA A 83 30.88 26.02 20.20
C ALA A 83 30.77 24.58 19.64
N GLU A 84 31.87 23.82 19.65
CA GLU A 84 31.93 22.40 19.27
C GLU A 84 31.03 21.55 20.17
N ARG A 85 31.16 21.65 21.49
CA ARG A 85 30.28 20.93 22.43
C ARG A 85 28.78 21.21 22.24
N ARG A 86 28.42 22.43 21.81
CA ARG A 86 27.03 22.77 21.49
C ARG A 86 26.57 22.12 20.19
N GLN A 87 27.43 22.07 19.19
CA GLN A 87 27.15 21.39 17.93
C GLN A 87 27.02 19.88 18.14
N ASP A 88 27.89 19.28 18.94
CA ASP A 88 27.84 17.85 19.29
C ASP A 88 26.54 17.54 20.04
N ALA A 89 26.17 18.34 21.04
CA ALA A 89 24.91 18.16 21.76
C ALA A 89 23.68 18.28 20.85
N GLN A 90 23.70 19.19 19.87
CA GLN A 90 22.64 19.33 18.88
C GLN A 90 22.61 18.13 17.91
N ALA A 91 23.76 17.66 17.46
CA ALA A 91 23.87 16.49 16.59
C ALA A 91 23.38 15.22 17.30
N GLU A 92 23.76 15.02 18.57
CA GLU A 92 23.27 13.92 19.39
C GLU A 92 21.76 13.99 19.60
N ALA A 93 21.21 15.18 19.90
CA ALA A 93 19.77 15.35 20.04
C ALA A 93 19.04 14.99 18.73
N ALA A 94 19.55 15.46 17.58
CA ALA A 94 18.99 15.17 16.28
C ALA A 94 19.10 13.69 15.88
N TRP A 95 20.15 12.97 16.30
CA TRP A 95 20.27 11.52 16.08
C TRP A 95 19.35 10.73 17.00
N ARG A 96 19.19 11.14 18.27
CA ARG A 96 18.24 10.51 19.21
C ARG A 96 16.80 10.66 18.72
N GLU A 97 16.42 11.85 18.27
CA GLU A 97 15.09 12.10 17.70
C GLU A 97 14.84 11.23 16.45
N ARG A 98 15.82 11.15 15.54
CA ARG A 98 15.72 10.27 14.38
C ARG A 98 15.60 8.80 14.76
N ALA A 99 16.35 8.33 15.74
CA ALA A 99 16.26 6.95 16.22
C ALA A 99 14.86 6.64 16.77
N LEU A 100 14.30 7.53 17.61
CA LEU A 100 12.95 7.40 18.14
C LEU A 100 11.90 7.40 17.02
N ASN A 101 11.99 8.33 16.07
CA ASN A 101 11.07 8.39 14.93
C ASN A 101 11.14 7.11 14.07
N THR A 102 12.33 6.54 13.86
CA THR A 102 12.47 5.27 13.14
C THR A 102 11.91 4.08 13.92
N GLU A 103 12.03 4.10 15.24
CA GLU A 103 11.45 3.06 16.11
C GLU A 103 9.93 3.10 16.06
N ASP A 104 9.33 4.29 16.11
CA ASP A 104 7.89 4.48 16.02
C ASP A 104 7.36 4.07 14.64
N ALA A 105 8.05 4.44 13.56
CA ALA A 105 7.73 3.99 12.21
C ALA A 105 7.83 2.46 12.09
N LEU A 106 8.84 1.84 12.70
CA LEU A 106 8.99 0.38 12.71
C LEU A 106 7.85 -0.29 13.47
N LYS A 107 7.46 0.23 14.64
CA LYS A 107 6.31 -0.27 15.42
C LYS A 107 5.00 -0.14 14.63
N ALA A 108 4.79 1.00 13.97
CA ALA A 108 3.62 1.23 13.13
C ALA A 108 3.55 0.21 11.99
N ALA A 109 4.65 0.01 11.27
CA ALA A 109 4.74 -0.99 10.19
C ALA A 109 4.47 -2.41 10.69
N HIS A 110 5.01 -2.80 11.85
CA HIS A 110 4.71 -4.10 12.46
C HIS A 110 3.24 -4.24 12.87
N GLY A 111 2.62 -3.16 13.36
CA GLY A 111 1.20 -3.10 13.65
C GLY A 111 0.36 -3.35 12.39
N GLU A 112 0.71 -2.69 11.29
CA GLU A 112 0.04 -2.85 10.00
C GLU A 112 0.21 -4.27 9.45
N ILE A 113 1.42 -4.83 9.45
CA ILE A 113 1.67 -6.21 9.03
C ILE A 113 0.81 -7.19 9.84
N ARG A 114 0.67 -6.97 11.16
CA ARG A 114 -0.19 -7.82 12.00
C ARG A 114 -1.66 -7.66 11.63
N ALA A 115 -2.13 -6.44 11.39
CA ALA A 115 -3.50 -6.18 10.94
C ALA A 115 -3.79 -6.85 9.58
N GLN A 116 -2.87 -6.75 8.63
CA GLN A 116 -2.95 -7.41 7.33
C GLN A 116 -2.99 -8.93 7.46
N ARG A 117 -2.12 -9.54 8.29
CA ARG A 117 -2.14 -10.99 8.55
C ARG A 117 -3.46 -11.46 9.16
N ASN A 118 -4.02 -10.70 10.10
CA ASN A 118 -5.33 -11.00 10.67
C ASN A 118 -6.43 -10.94 9.61
N ARG A 119 -6.38 -9.95 8.72
CA ARG A 119 -7.33 -9.83 7.61
C ARG A 119 -7.20 -10.99 6.63
N ILE A 120 -5.98 -11.39 6.29
CA ILE A 120 -5.72 -12.57 5.43
C ILE A 120 -6.28 -13.82 6.09
N ALA A 121 -6.05 -14.04 7.39
CA ALA A 121 -6.58 -15.19 8.11
C ALA A 121 -8.12 -15.24 8.09
N GLN A 122 -8.79 -14.10 8.28
CA GLN A 122 -10.25 -14.01 8.14
C GLN A 122 -10.71 -14.34 6.72
N LEU A 123 -10.08 -13.76 5.70
CA LEU A 123 -10.44 -14.01 4.30
C LEU A 123 -10.22 -15.48 3.91
N MET A 124 -9.13 -16.10 4.37
CA MET A 124 -8.88 -17.53 4.17
C MET A 124 -9.93 -18.41 4.85
N GLY A 125 -10.40 -18.03 6.04
CA GLY A 125 -11.52 -18.69 6.71
C GLY A 125 -12.80 -18.59 5.88
N GLN A 126 -13.12 -17.40 5.37
CA GLN A 126 -14.29 -17.19 4.51
C GLN A 126 -14.23 -17.99 3.21
N ILE A 127 -13.05 -18.06 2.56
CA ILE A 127 -12.87 -18.89 1.36
C ILE A 127 -13.14 -20.36 1.69
N ARG A 128 -12.57 -20.86 2.79
CA ARG A 128 -12.77 -22.25 3.22
C ARG A 128 -14.24 -22.55 3.55
N ASP A 129 -14.93 -21.63 4.20
CA ASP A 129 -16.36 -21.75 4.50
C ASP A 129 -17.20 -21.79 3.21
N LEU A 130 -16.83 -21.01 2.19
CA LEU A 130 -17.48 -21.04 0.88
C LEU A 130 -17.19 -22.33 0.11
N GLU A 131 -15.94 -22.80 0.11
CA GLU A 131 -15.55 -24.07 -0.53
C GLU A 131 -16.27 -25.26 0.12
N THR A 132 -16.45 -25.26 1.45
CA THR A 132 -17.20 -26.32 2.14
C THR A 132 -18.70 -26.26 1.87
N GLN A 133 -19.28 -25.07 1.70
CA GLN A 133 -20.70 -24.91 1.35
C GLN A 133 -20.98 -25.30 -0.10
N TRP A 134 -20.04 -25.03 -1.00
CA TRP A 134 -20.11 -25.33 -2.43
C TRP A 134 -19.18 -26.49 -2.74
N THR A 135 -19.52 -27.67 -2.23
CA THR A 135 -18.77 -28.88 -2.58
C THR A 135 -18.85 -29.14 -4.09
N ASP A 136 -17.82 -29.77 -4.66
CA ASP A 136 -17.84 -30.20 -6.07
C ASP A 136 -19.09 -31.03 -6.39
N GLU A 137 -19.53 -31.86 -5.44
CA GLU A 137 -20.78 -32.63 -5.52
C GLU A 137 -22.02 -31.73 -5.70
N SER A 138 -22.09 -30.59 -4.99
CA SER A 138 -23.19 -29.64 -5.14
C SER A 138 -23.20 -29.00 -6.54
N MET A 139 -22.01 -28.72 -7.09
CA MET A 139 -21.85 -28.17 -8.44
C MET A 139 -22.22 -29.21 -9.50
N GLU A 140 -21.77 -30.46 -9.35
CA GLU A 140 -22.15 -31.58 -10.21
C GLU A 140 -23.66 -31.86 -10.16
N ARG A 141 -24.28 -31.82 -8.98
CA ARG A 141 -25.73 -31.97 -8.84
C ARG A 141 -26.49 -30.85 -9.57
N VAL A 142 -26.11 -29.59 -9.37
CA VAL A 142 -26.79 -28.46 -10.04
C VAL A 142 -26.60 -28.52 -11.56
N THR A 143 -25.42 -28.92 -12.04
CA THR A 143 -25.17 -29.05 -13.48
C THR A 143 -25.97 -30.20 -14.10
N THR A 144 -26.02 -31.36 -13.45
CA THR A 144 -26.84 -32.51 -13.88
C THR A 144 -28.34 -32.16 -13.86
N GLU A 145 -28.85 -31.52 -12.82
CA GLU A 145 -30.22 -31.01 -12.76
C GLU A 145 -30.49 -30.01 -13.89
N ASN A 146 -29.57 -29.09 -14.16
CA ASN A 146 -29.72 -28.11 -15.24
C ASN A 146 -29.79 -28.78 -16.62
N THR A 147 -28.96 -29.80 -16.86
CA THR A 147 -29.01 -30.56 -18.11
C THR A 147 -30.31 -31.36 -18.25
N ASN A 148 -30.78 -31.99 -17.18
CA ASN A 148 -32.06 -32.70 -17.15
C ASN A 148 -33.23 -31.75 -17.40
N LEU A 149 -33.27 -30.60 -16.73
CA LEU A 149 -34.30 -29.58 -16.96
C LEU A 149 -34.29 -29.07 -18.41
N LYS A 150 -33.12 -28.81 -18.99
CA LYS A 150 -33.00 -28.43 -20.41
C LYS A 150 -33.53 -29.52 -21.34
N GLN A 151 -33.25 -30.79 -21.06
CA GLN A 151 -33.79 -31.91 -21.82
C GLN A 151 -35.32 -31.99 -21.69
N ARG A 152 -35.87 -31.88 -20.48
CA ARG A 152 -37.32 -31.84 -20.25
C ARG A 152 -38.00 -30.69 -20.98
N VAL A 153 -37.41 -29.50 -20.96
CA VAL A 153 -37.94 -28.33 -21.70
C VAL A 153 -37.97 -28.61 -23.20
N ARG A 154 -36.92 -29.22 -23.76
CA ARG A 154 -36.88 -29.60 -25.19
C ARG A 154 -37.94 -30.65 -25.53
N GLN A 155 -38.10 -31.66 -24.67
CA GLN A 155 -39.10 -32.71 -24.85
C GLN A 155 -40.51 -32.13 -24.83
N LEU A 156 -40.85 -31.34 -23.80
CA LEU A 156 -42.17 -30.70 -23.69
C LEU A 156 -42.45 -29.77 -24.87
N ALA A 157 -41.43 -29.07 -25.39
CA ALA A 157 -41.59 -28.24 -26.59
C ALA A 157 -41.85 -29.05 -27.86
N GLN A 158 -41.32 -30.27 -27.96
CA GLN A 158 -41.60 -31.19 -29.07
C GLN A 158 -42.99 -31.84 -28.94
N ASP A 159 -43.36 -32.26 -27.73
CA ASP A 159 -44.67 -32.85 -27.44
C ASP A 159 -45.78 -31.84 -27.71
N LYS A 160 -45.59 -30.58 -27.27
CA LYS A 160 -46.51 -29.48 -27.57
C LYS A 160 -46.73 -29.32 -29.07
N ARG A 161 -45.66 -29.26 -29.87
CA ARG A 161 -45.76 -29.16 -31.34
C ARG A 161 -46.52 -30.33 -31.94
N THR A 162 -46.21 -31.54 -31.50
CA THR A 162 -46.89 -32.76 -31.96
C THR A 162 -48.39 -32.73 -31.64
N LEU A 163 -48.77 -32.26 -30.45
CA LEU A 163 -50.17 -32.11 -30.05
C LEU A 163 -50.89 -31.01 -30.84
N GLU A 164 -50.21 -29.90 -31.13
CA GLU A 164 -50.74 -28.82 -31.96
C GLU A 164 -51.02 -29.31 -33.40
N GLU A 165 -50.10 -30.08 -33.99
CA GLU A 165 -50.26 -30.70 -35.30
C GLU A 165 -51.46 -31.68 -35.32
N ARG A 166 -51.58 -32.54 -34.30
CA ARG A 166 -52.71 -33.47 -34.17
C ARG A 166 -54.04 -32.74 -34.01
N LEU A 167 -54.07 -31.68 -33.21
CA LEU A 167 -55.26 -30.86 -33.03
C LEU A 167 -55.66 -30.18 -34.35
N GLN A 168 -54.69 -29.68 -35.11
CA GLN A 168 -54.94 -29.08 -36.41
C GLN A 168 -55.47 -30.11 -37.42
N ALA A 169 -54.92 -31.32 -37.45
CA ALA A 169 -55.40 -32.41 -38.29
C ALA A 169 -56.82 -32.87 -37.91
N ALA A 170 -57.13 -32.97 -36.61
CA ALA A 170 -58.47 -33.30 -36.15
C ALA A 170 -59.50 -32.22 -36.56
N ARG A 171 -59.13 -30.94 -36.43
CA ARG A 171 -59.96 -29.81 -36.87
C ARG A 171 -60.18 -29.79 -38.38
N SER A 172 -59.15 -30.06 -39.17
CA SER A 172 -59.30 -30.10 -40.64
C SER A 172 -60.16 -31.29 -41.08
N ASN A 173 -60.00 -32.46 -40.44
CA ASN A 173 -60.85 -33.62 -40.69
C ASN A 173 -62.32 -33.36 -40.35
N SER A 174 -62.61 -32.77 -39.18
CA SER A 174 -63.99 -32.40 -38.81
C SER A 174 -64.60 -31.44 -39.83
N ARG A 175 -63.87 -30.38 -40.23
CA ARG A 175 -64.34 -29.45 -41.27
C ARG A 175 -64.57 -30.13 -42.62
N PHE A 176 -63.75 -31.12 -42.97
CA PHE A 176 -63.94 -31.91 -44.18
C PHE A 176 -65.19 -32.78 -44.11
N GLN A 177 -65.41 -33.45 -42.97
CA GLN A 177 -66.61 -34.25 -42.72
C GLN A 177 -67.86 -33.39 -42.78
N ASP A 178 -67.87 -32.21 -42.15
CA ASP A 178 -69.01 -31.29 -42.18
C ASP A 178 -69.39 -30.90 -43.61
N ARG A 179 -68.40 -30.51 -44.43
CA ARG A 179 -68.62 -30.17 -45.84
C ARG A 179 -69.17 -31.34 -46.64
N ARG A 180 -68.66 -32.56 -46.40
CA ARG A 180 -69.10 -33.77 -47.09
C ARG A 180 -70.53 -34.13 -46.69
N ILE A 181 -70.88 -33.99 -45.40
CA ILE A 181 -72.24 -34.20 -44.90
C ILE A 181 -73.18 -33.20 -45.56
N SER A 182 -72.88 -31.90 -45.56
CA SER A 182 -73.73 -30.89 -46.20
C SER A 182 -73.92 -31.13 -47.71
N GLN A 183 -72.88 -31.60 -48.41
CA GLN A 183 -72.99 -32.00 -49.83
C GLN A 183 -73.94 -33.19 -50.01
N LEU A 184 -73.83 -34.21 -49.16
CA LEU A 184 -74.72 -35.38 -49.20
C LEU A 184 -76.16 -35.00 -48.83
N GLU A 185 -76.36 -34.14 -47.84
CA GLU A 185 -77.68 -33.62 -47.46
C GLU A 185 -78.34 -32.88 -48.62
N ALA A 186 -77.60 -32.04 -49.36
CA ALA A 186 -78.10 -31.36 -50.56
C ALA A 186 -78.52 -32.37 -51.65
N GLN A 187 -77.71 -33.40 -51.92
CA GLN A 187 -78.04 -34.44 -52.89
C GLN A 187 -79.31 -35.22 -52.50
N LEU A 188 -79.49 -35.53 -51.21
CA LEU A 188 -80.69 -36.21 -50.72
C LEU A 188 -81.96 -35.34 -50.88
N LEU A 189 -81.84 -34.03 -50.69
CA LEU A 189 -82.93 -33.08 -50.90
C LEU A 189 -83.30 -32.96 -52.40
N GLU A 190 -82.32 -32.94 -53.30
CA GLU A 190 -82.53 -32.90 -54.76
C GLU A 190 -83.23 -34.17 -55.29
N LEU A 191 -82.92 -35.34 -54.71
CA LEU A 191 -83.56 -36.61 -55.04
C LEU A 191 -84.97 -36.77 -54.45
N GLY A 192 -85.48 -35.76 -53.72
CA GLY A 192 -86.84 -35.73 -53.20
C GLY A 192 -87.13 -36.72 -52.07
N VAL A 193 -86.10 -37.23 -51.38
CA VAL A 193 -86.27 -38.17 -50.26
C VAL A 193 -86.52 -37.39 -48.96
N PRO A 194 -87.72 -37.47 -48.34
CA PRO A 194 -87.95 -36.77 -47.07
C PRO A 194 -87.13 -37.42 -45.94
N VAL A 195 -86.32 -36.62 -45.24
CA VAL A 195 -85.44 -37.01 -44.10
C VAL A 195 -86.21 -37.49 -42.86
N ARG A 196 -87.54 -37.49 -42.86
CA ARG A 196 -88.33 -38.13 -41.79
C ARG A 196 -88.52 -39.60 -42.11
N MET A 197 -87.67 -40.48 -41.58
CA MET A 197 -88.00 -41.89 -41.27
C MET A 197 -86.87 -42.65 -40.54
N LEU A 198 -85.99 -42.00 -39.79
CA LEU A 198 -85.04 -42.69 -38.89
C LEU A 198 -84.91 -41.93 -37.56
N SER A 199 -85.99 -41.94 -36.78
CA SER A 199 -85.85 -41.94 -35.32
C SER A 199 -85.43 -43.37 -34.94
N PRO A 200 -84.28 -43.59 -34.29
CA PRO A 200 -84.07 -44.86 -33.61
C PRO A 200 -84.99 -44.83 -32.39
N ALA A 201 -86.00 -45.68 -32.44
CA ALA A 201 -86.82 -46.06 -31.31
C ALA A 201 -85.92 -46.44 -30.15
N ALA A 202 -86.35 -46.06 -28.96
CA ALA A 202 -85.87 -46.57 -27.69
C ALA A 202 -85.69 -48.10 -27.77
N ASN A 203 -84.49 -48.58 -27.45
CA ASN A 203 -84.34 -49.93 -26.96
C ASN A 203 -83.30 -49.93 -25.85
N GLY A 204 -83.78 -50.21 -24.65
CA GLY A 204 -82.96 -50.42 -23.48
C GLY A 204 -82.03 -51.61 -23.68
N GLY A 205 -80.79 -51.43 -23.29
CA GLY A 205 -79.75 -52.45 -23.28
C GLY A 205 -78.76 -52.11 -22.20
N ASP A 206 -79.12 -52.51 -20.98
CA ASP A 206 -78.29 -52.51 -19.79
C ASP A 206 -76.96 -53.23 -20.08
N LEU A 207 -75.84 -52.49 -20.03
CA LEU A 207 -74.50 -53.04 -19.87
C LEU A 207 -73.73 -52.16 -18.90
N GLY A 208 -73.81 -52.52 -17.63
CA GLY A 208 -72.63 -52.74 -16.80
C GLY A 208 -71.78 -51.51 -16.51
N ARG A 209 -71.97 -50.98 -15.29
CA ARG A 209 -70.96 -50.24 -14.54
C ARG A 209 -69.57 -50.86 -14.72
N ALA A 210 -68.65 -50.12 -15.30
CA ALA A 210 -67.23 -50.22 -15.00
C ALA A 210 -66.78 -48.86 -14.44
N SER A 211 -66.72 -48.78 -13.10
CA SER A 211 -66.08 -47.66 -12.40
C SER A 211 -64.63 -47.52 -12.90
N PRO A 212 -64.14 -46.31 -13.21
CA PRO A 212 -62.72 -46.11 -13.37
C PRO A 212 -62.10 -46.16 -11.97
N VAL A 213 -61.38 -47.25 -11.69
CA VAL A 213 -60.44 -47.32 -10.58
C VAL A 213 -59.35 -46.30 -10.86
N TRP A 214 -59.37 -45.19 -10.12
CA TRP A 214 -58.21 -44.31 -10.02
C TRP A 214 -57.09 -45.11 -9.37
N VAL A 215 -56.12 -45.54 -10.17
CA VAL A 215 -54.85 -46.07 -9.67
C VAL A 215 -54.08 -44.89 -9.10
N THR A 216 -54.12 -44.75 -7.78
CA THR A 216 -53.18 -43.92 -7.02
C THR A 216 -51.77 -44.50 -7.18
N PRO A 217 -50.75 -43.73 -7.62
CA PRO A 217 -49.38 -44.17 -7.47
C PRO A 217 -49.01 -44.09 -5.99
N GLY A 218 -48.81 -45.26 -5.37
CA GLY A 218 -48.26 -45.38 -4.03
C GLY A 218 -46.78 -44.98 -3.98
N PRO A 219 -46.27 -44.60 -2.81
CA PRO A 219 -44.94 -44.03 -2.65
C PRO A 219 -43.89 -45.14 -2.64
N TYR A 220 -43.01 -45.16 -3.63
CA TYR A 220 -41.72 -45.84 -3.47
C TYR A 220 -40.75 -44.87 -2.84
N GLY A 221 -40.65 -44.97 -1.52
CA GLY A 221 -39.38 -44.75 -0.84
C GLY A 221 -38.49 -45.98 -1.05
N CYS A 222 -37.22 -45.73 -1.34
CA CYS A 222 -36.05 -46.38 -0.74
C CYS A 222 -34.79 -45.89 -1.47
N GLY A 223 -33.87 -45.32 -0.70
CA GLY A 223 -32.55 -44.89 -1.13
C GLY A 223 -31.84 -44.31 0.09
N GLU A 224 -30.98 -45.14 0.67
CA GLU A 224 -30.10 -44.90 1.83
C GLU A 224 -29.20 -43.67 1.68
#